data_AF-A0A257TWS2-F1
#
_entry.id   AF-A0A257TWS2-F1
#
_cell.length_a   1.000
_cell.length_b   1.000
_cell.length_c   1.000
_cell.angle_alpha   90.00
_cell.angle_beta   90.00
_cell.angle_gamma   90.00
#
_symmetry.space_group_name_H-M   'P 1'
#
loop_
_entity.id
_entity.type
_entity.pdbx_description
1 polymer ?
#
loop_
_entity_poly.entity_id
_entity_poly.type
_entity_poly.pdbx_seq_one_letter_code
_entity_poly.pdbx_strand_id
1 'polypeptide(L)'
;QIFSRGGNEITVSRIEIGDEQKRVVSTKLDDVIRAVVALGGNYPDVVQALQQAKSRHALDSRFEIDALPAGGRTYDRKPRDDDEDDGRSFTIANPLPGLFARPGKDDDERRKAKSHDRGADDRQPSLLEKLADWFD
;
A
#
# COMPACT_ATOMS: atom_id res chain seq x y z
N GLN A 1 -17.98 26.62 14.17
CA GLN A 1 -17.58 26.22 15.55
C GLN A 1 -18.56 25.17 16.06
N ILE A 2 -18.11 24.26 16.93
CA ILE A 2 -18.94 23.18 17.50
C ILE A 2 -18.84 23.18 19.02
N PHE A 3 -19.97 23.15 19.70
CA PHE A 3 -20.09 23.17 21.16
C PHE A 3 -21.01 22.05 21.64
N SER A 4 -20.64 21.37 22.72
CA SER A 4 -21.57 20.47 23.43
C SER A 4 -22.44 21.30 24.36
N ARG A 5 -23.76 21.01 24.37
CA ARG A 5 -24.71 21.69 25.27
C ARG A 5 -24.95 20.91 26.57
N GLY A 6 -24.25 19.80 26.76
CA GLY A 6 -24.50 18.82 27.81
C GLY A 6 -25.59 17.81 27.41
N GLY A 7 -25.45 16.56 27.85
CA GLY A 7 -26.35 15.47 27.46
C GLY A 7 -26.12 14.99 26.02
N ASN A 8 -27.21 14.82 25.25
CA ASN A 8 -27.21 14.24 23.90
C ASN A 8 -27.35 15.28 22.77
N GLU A 9 -27.01 16.54 23.03
CA GLU A 9 -27.14 17.64 22.06
C GLU A 9 -25.81 18.34 21.76
N ILE A 10 -25.62 18.66 20.48
CA ILE A 10 -24.47 19.38 19.95
C ILE A 10 -24.97 20.61 19.18
N THR A 11 -24.33 21.75 19.40
CA THR A 11 -24.61 22.99 18.66
C THR A 11 -23.50 23.22 17.64
N VAL A 12 -23.89 23.35 16.37
CA VAL A 12 -23.02 23.73 15.26
C VAL A 12 -23.36 25.16 14.87
N SER A 13 -22.35 26.03 14.86
CA SER A 13 -22.51 27.43 14.44
C SER A 13 -21.57 27.80 13.30
N ARG A 14 -22.09 28.50 12.29
CA ARG A 14 -21.30 29.23 11.30
C ARG A 14 -21.38 30.71 11.66
N ILE A 15 -20.22 31.32 11.85
CA ILE A 15 -20.09 32.73 12.20
C ILE A 15 -19.57 33.42 10.95
N GLU A 16 -20.40 34.26 10.35
CA GLU A 16 -20.00 35.17 9.28
C GLU A 16 -20.04 36.62 9.79
N ILE A 17 -19.46 37.53 9.01
CA ILE A 17 -19.48 38.94 9.36
C ILE A 17 -20.91 39.45 9.18
N GLY A 18 -21.65 39.57 10.28
CA GLY A 18 -23.00 40.14 10.32
C GLY A 18 -24.14 39.13 10.38
N ASP A 19 -23.88 37.83 10.20
CA ASP A 19 -24.89 36.77 10.35
C ASP A 19 -24.33 35.54 11.06
N GLU A 20 -25.09 35.03 12.03
CA GLU A 20 -24.69 33.87 12.85
C GLU A 20 -25.74 32.76 12.71
N GLN A 21 -25.39 31.71 11.98
CA GLN A 21 -26.28 30.59 11.74
C GLN A 21 -25.96 29.47 12.72
N LYS A 22 -26.95 29.10 13.56
CA LYS A 22 -26.84 28.03 14.56
C LYS A 22 -27.79 26.89 14.25
N ARG A 23 -27.34 25.66 14.47
CA ARG A 23 -28.18 24.46 14.49
C ARG A 23 -27.86 23.61 15.70
N VAL A 24 -28.91 23.11 16.35
CA VAL A 24 -28.81 22.11 17.41
C VAL A 24 -29.12 20.76 16.79
N VAL A 25 -28.25 19.79 17.01
CA VAL A 25 -28.33 18.44 16.46
C VAL A 25 -28.01 17.40 17.53
N SER A 26 -28.27 16.13 17.22
CA SER A 26 -27.96 15.02 18.13
C SER A 26 -26.45 14.77 18.24
N THR A 27 -26.05 13.91 19.19
CA THR A 27 -24.67 13.42 19.32
C THR A 27 -24.25 12.43 18.24
N LYS A 28 -25.13 12.07 17.30
CA LYS A 28 -24.77 11.19 16.18
C LYS A 28 -23.85 11.94 15.22
N LEU A 29 -22.73 11.31 14.89
CA LEU A 29 -21.72 11.89 14.01
C LEU A 29 -22.28 12.27 12.63
N ASP A 30 -23.15 11.43 12.05
CA ASP A 30 -23.81 11.68 10.76
C ASP A 30 -24.63 12.99 10.80
N ASP A 31 -25.41 13.21 11.86
CA ASP A 31 -26.22 14.42 12.02
C ASP A 31 -25.35 15.67 12.13
N VAL A 32 -24.22 15.57 12.84
CA VAL A 32 -23.25 16.68 12.98
C VAL A 32 -22.61 17.02 11.65
N ILE A 33 -22.14 16.02 10.89
CA ILE A 33 -21.51 16.25 9.57
C ILE A 33 -22.52 16.88 8.61
N ARG A 34 -23.76 16.36 8.56
CA ARG A 34 -24.83 16.94 7.75
C ARG A 34 -25.14 18.38 8.15
N ALA A 35 -25.14 18.69 9.45
CA ALA A 35 -25.36 20.05 9.93
C ALA A 35 -24.25 21.01 9.51
N VAL A 36 -22.99 20.58 9.57
CA VAL A 36 -21.84 21.38 9.10
C VAL A 36 -21.98 21.67 7.59
N VAL A 37 -22.27 20.65 6.78
CA VAL A 37 -22.43 20.81 5.33
C VAL A 37 -23.64 21.68 4.98
N ALA A 38 -24.75 21.52 5.70
CA ALA A 38 -25.96 22.31 5.47
C ALA A 38 -25.81 23.79 5.88
N LEU A 39 -24.88 24.08 6.80
CA LEU A 39 -24.44 25.44 7.09
C LEU A 39 -23.39 25.94 6.08
N GLY A 40 -23.00 25.13 5.09
CA GLY A 40 -22.05 25.46 4.04
C GLY A 40 -20.57 25.29 4.41
N GLY A 41 -20.27 24.49 5.44
CA GLY A 41 -18.92 24.03 5.72
C GLY A 41 -18.46 22.95 4.73
N ASN A 42 -17.16 22.88 4.49
CA ASN A 42 -16.56 21.94 3.54
C ASN A 42 -15.75 20.85 4.27
N TYR A 43 -15.19 19.89 3.52
CA TYR A 43 -14.32 18.84 4.07
C TYR A 43 -13.29 19.31 5.11
N PRO A 44 -12.47 20.35 4.87
CA PRO A 44 -11.50 20.81 5.86
C PRO A 44 -12.15 21.24 7.19
N ASP A 45 -13.34 21.84 7.17
CA ASP A 45 -14.05 22.27 8.38
C ASP A 45 -14.52 21.07 9.21
N VAL A 46 -15.03 20.04 8.53
CA VAL A 46 -15.43 18.78 9.16
C VAL A 46 -14.23 18.09 9.78
N VAL A 47 -13.12 17.98 9.04
CA VAL A 47 -11.89 17.35 9.54
C VAL A 47 -11.35 18.10 10.76
N GLN A 48 -11.30 19.43 10.72
CA GLN A 48 -10.86 20.24 11.86
C GLN A 48 -11.75 20.01 13.08
N ALA A 49 -13.06 19.95 12.90
CA ALA A 49 -14.00 19.67 13.98
C ALA A 49 -13.77 18.30 14.62
N LEU A 50 -13.57 17.26 13.81
CA LEU A 50 -13.31 15.89 14.28
C LEU A 50 -11.96 15.77 14.99
N GLN A 51 -10.92 16.44 14.49
CA GLN A 51 -9.63 16.52 15.19
C GLN A 51 -9.80 17.16 16.57
N GLN A 52 -10.52 18.27 16.67
CA GLN A 52 -10.77 18.93 17.95
C GLN A 52 -11.55 18.02 18.91
N ALA A 53 -12.56 17.30 18.41
CA ALA A 53 -13.31 16.33 19.20
C ALA A 53 -12.40 15.21 19.72
N LYS A 54 -11.49 14.69 18.89
CA LYS A 54 -10.53 13.66 19.30
C LYS A 54 -9.56 14.17 20.35
N SER A 55 -8.98 15.35 20.17
CA SER A 55 -8.07 15.97 21.14
C SER A 55 -8.75 16.18 22.50
N ARG A 56 -10.04 16.52 22.50
CA ARG A 56 -10.85 16.70 23.71
C ARG A 56 -11.41 15.39 24.29
N HIS A 57 -11.02 14.24 23.75
CA HIS A 57 -11.50 12.92 24.16
C HIS A 57 -13.04 12.80 24.11
N ALA A 58 -13.68 13.58 23.24
CA ALA A 58 -15.12 13.48 22.97
C ALA A 58 -15.44 12.41 21.91
N LEU A 59 -14.39 11.82 21.30
CA LEU A 59 -14.48 10.78 20.29
C LEU A 59 -13.65 9.55 20.71
N ASP A 60 -14.34 8.50 21.16
CA ASP A 60 -13.72 7.25 21.63
C ASP A 60 -13.15 6.40 20.49
N SER A 61 -13.65 6.59 19.27
CA SER A 61 -13.22 5.82 18.10
C SER A 61 -11.81 6.21 17.62
N ARG A 62 -11.16 5.29 16.88
CA ARG A 62 -9.94 5.59 16.13
C ARG A 62 -10.29 6.60 15.04
N PHE A 63 -9.53 7.68 14.96
CA PHE A 63 -9.70 8.72 13.95
C PHE A 63 -8.37 8.91 13.22
N GLU A 64 -8.40 8.73 11.91
CA GLU A 64 -7.25 8.88 11.02
C GLU A 64 -7.67 9.61 9.77
N ILE A 65 -6.76 10.42 9.22
CA ILE A 65 -6.99 11.22 8.03
C ILE A 65 -5.98 10.76 7.00
N ASP A 66 -6.47 10.41 5.80
CA ASP A 66 -5.66 10.00 4.67
C ASP A 66 -4.62 8.93 5.02
N ALA A 67 -4.98 8.02 5.93
CA ALA A 67 -4.06 7.00 6.41
C ALA A 67 -3.72 6.01 5.29
N LEU A 68 -2.44 5.98 4.95
CA LEU A 68 -1.87 4.94 4.10
C LEU A 68 -1.70 3.65 4.94
N PRO A 69 -1.87 2.47 4.33
CA PRO A 69 -1.61 1.22 5.04
C PRO A 69 -0.15 1.18 5.49
N ALA A 70 0.08 0.62 6.68
CA ALA A 70 1.44 0.37 7.15
C ALA A 70 2.17 -0.51 6.13
N GLY A 71 3.20 0.05 5.51
CA GLY A 71 4.07 -0.69 4.60
C GLY A 71 4.82 -1.76 5.39
N GLY A 72 4.53 -3.03 5.13
CA GLY A 72 5.10 -4.10 5.94
C GLY A 72 4.44 -5.44 5.75
N ARG A 73 4.06 -5.80 4.51
CA ARG A 73 3.78 -7.21 4.21
C ARG A 73 5.13 -7.92 4.20
N THR A 74 5.55 -8.48 5.33
CA THR A 74 6.66 -9.42 5.38
C THR A 74 6.19 -10.72 4.73
N TYR A 75 6.77 -11.05 3.58
CA TYR A 75 6.56 -12.35 2.97
C TYR A 75 7.37 -13.36 3.79
N ASP A 76 6.72 -13.99 4.77
CA ASP A 76 7.31 -15.13 5.47
C ASP A 76 7.30 -16.33 4.52
N ARG A 77 8.37 -16.41 3.72
CA ARG A 77 8.66 -17.63 2.97
C ARG A 77 9.15 -18.62 4.03
N LYS A 78 8.22 -19.38 4.60
CA LYS A 78 8.61 -20.58 5.35
C LYS A 78 9.61 -21.34 4.48
N PRO A 79 10.82 -21.65 4.97
CA PRO A 79 11.68 -22.56 4.25
C PRO A 79 10.84 -23.81 4.00
N ARG A 80 10.80 -24.22 2.73
CA ARG A 80 10.32 -25.55 2.40
C ARG A 80 11.28 -26.45 3.17
N ASP A 81 10.82 -27.09 4.23
CA ASP A 81 11.48 -28.29 4.69
C ASP A 81 11.46 -29.21 3.46
N ASP A 82 12.63 -29.60 2.97
CA ASP A 82 12.83 -30.47 1.81
C ASP A 82 12.42 -31.92 2.14
N ASP A 83 11.34 -32.09 2.89
CA ASP A 83 10.76 -33.38 3.24
C ASP A 83 9.32 -33.40 2.73
N GLU A 84 9.13 -34.27 1.74
CA GLU A 84 7.87 -34.64 1.07
C GLU A 84 7.36 -33.64 0.03
N ASP A 85 7.79 -33.89 -1.21
CA ASP A 85 7.02 -33.62 -2.43
C ASP A 85 5.66 -34.32 -2.32
N ASP A 86 4.76 -33.69 -1.58
CA ASP A 86 3.32 -33.77 -1.74
C ASP A 86 3.01 -33.29 -3.17
N GLY A 87 3.00 -34.23 -4.11
CA GLY A 87 2.70 -34.02 -5.53
C GLY A 87 1.27 -33.54 -5.81
N ARG A 88 0.63 -32.75 -4.94
CA ARG A 88 -0.65 -32.10 -5.24
C ARG A 88 -0.43 -30.95 -6.21
N SER A 89 -0.54 -31.27 -7.49
CA SER A 89 -0.76 -30.29 -8.56
C SER A 89 -2.08 -29.55 -8.30
N PHE A 90 -2.02 -28.32 -7.79
CA PHE A 90 -3.18 -27.46 -7.77
C PHE A 90 -3.38 -26.86 -9.17
N THR A 91 -4.50 -27.20 -9.82
CA THR A 91 -4.88 -26.58 -11.08
C THR A 91 -5.37 -25.16 -10.80
N ILE A 92 -4.52 -24.18 -11.06
CA ILE A 92 -4.91 -22.76 -11.02
C ILE A 92 -5.85 -22.53 -12.22
N ALA A 93 -7.06 -22.03 -11.98
CA ALA A 93 -8.07 -21.78 -13.02
C ALA A 93 -7.59 -20.84 -14.13
N ASN A 94 -6.49 -20.12 -13.90
CA ASN A 94 -5.81 -19.32 -14.91
C ASN A 94 -4.33 -19.78 -14.96
N PRO A 95 -3.88 -20.44 -16.04
CA PRO A 95 -2.51 -20.93 -16.12
C PRO A 95 -1.53 -19.75 -16.05
N LEU A 96 -0.44 -19.93 -15.29
CA LEU A 96 0.65 -18.96 -15.24
C LEU A 96 1.27 -18.83 -16.64
N PRO A 97 1.45 -17.61 -17.17
CA PRO A 97 2.14 -17.41 -18.43
C PRO A 97 3.53 -18.05 -18.40
N GLY A 98 3.95 -18.68 -19.50
CA GLY A 98 5.24 -19.38 -19.61
C GLY A 98 6.49 -18.53 -19.31
N LEU A 99 6.34 -17.20 -19.18
CA LEU A 99 7.35 -16.27 -18.70
C LEU A 99 7.73 -16.45 -17.22
N PHE A 100 6.86 -17.07 -16.41
CA PHE A 100 7.08 -17.27 -14.97
C PHE A 100 7.45 -18.71 -14.60
N ALA A 101 7.53 -19.62 -15.59
CA ALA A 101 8.02 -20.97 -15.38
C ALA A 101 9.54 -20.90 -15.15
N ARG A 102 10.01 -21.26 -13.96
CA ARG A 102 11.44 -21.48 -13.73
C ARG A 102 11.87 -22.65 -14.61
N PRO A 103 12.97 -22.54 -15.39
CA PRO A 103 13.54 -23.69 -16.08
C PRO A 103 13.91 -24.73 -15.02
N GLY A 104 13.26 -25.90 -15.10
CA GLY A 104 13.53 -27.05 -14.27
C GLY A 104 14.96 -27.54 -14.50
N LYS A 105 15.58 -28.07 -13.45
CA LYS A 105 17.00 -28.40 -13.36
C LYS A 105 17.34 -29.73 -14.06
N ASP A 106 16.66 -30.03 -15.16
CA ASP A 106 16.70 -31.33 -15.84
C ASP A 106 17.58 -31.30 -17.10
N ASP A 107 18.08 -30.12 -17.50
CA ASP A 107 18.91 -29.94 -18.70
C ASP A 107 20.42 -30.09 -18.47
N ASP A 108 20.87 -30.28 -17.22
CA ASP A 108 22.29 -30.30 -16.86
C ASP A 108 23.01 -31.60 -17.27
N GLU A 109 22.31 -32.74 -17.35
CA GLU A 109 22.95 -34.02 -17.71
C GLU A 109 23.31 -34.12 -19.19
N ARG A 110 22.60 -33.39 -20.06
CA ARG A 110 22.85 -33.45 -21.52
C ARG A 110 24.08 -32.65 -21.95
N ARG A 111 24.62 -31.79 -21.09
CA ARG A 111 25.77 -30.92 -21.40
C ARG A 111 27.13 -31.53 -21.03
N LYS A 112 27.18 -32.61 -20.25
CA LYS A 112 28.46 -33.26 -19.85
C LYS A 112 29.00 -34.29 -20.85
N ALA A 113 28.29 -34.63 -21.92
CA ALA A 113 28.70 -35.69 -22.85
C ALA A 113 29.48 -35.21 -24.09
N LYS A 114 29.99 -33.96 -24.15
CA LYS A 114 30.75 -33.48 -25.31
C LYS A 114 32.05 -32.79 -24.93
N SER A 115 32.94 -33.53 -24.28
CA SER A 115 34.37 -33.21 -24.19
C SER A 115 35.17 -34.16 -25.08
N HIS A 116 35.47 -33.74 -26.32
CA HIS A 116 36.64 -34.23 -27.05
C HIS A 116 37.11 -33.24 -28.13
N ASP A 117 38.26 -32.62 -27.82
CA ASP A 117 39.39 -32.27 -28.68
C ASP A 117 39.18 -31.42 -29.96
N ARG A 118 39.66 -30.17 -29.90
CA ARG A 118 40.77 -29.65 -30.74
C ARG A 118 41.12 -28.21 -30.38
N GLY A 119 42.41 -27.96 -30.13
CA GLY A 119 42.94 -26.64 -29.77
C GLY A 119 42.96 -25.62 -30.91
N ALA A 120 43.01 -24.35 -30.53
CA ALA A 120 43.86 -23.30 -31.09
C ALA A 120 43.59 -22.00 -30.31
N ASP A 121 44.67 -21.27 -30.09
CA ASP A 121 44.80 -19.94 -29.52
C ASP A 121 43.82 -18.92 -30.13
N ASP A 122 42.95 -18.32 -29.32
CA ASP A 122 42.21 -17.09 -29.64
C ASP A 122 42.03 -16.27 -28.35
N ARG A 123 43.06 -15.48 -28.02
CA ARG A 123 42.97 -14.44 -26.99
C ARG A 123 41.99 -13.36 -27.46
N GLN A 124 40.76 -13.39 -26.97
CA GLN A 124 39.86 -12.24 -27.13
C GLN A 124 40.40 -11.08 -26.28
N PRO A 125 40.60 -9.88 -26.85
CA PRO A 125 41.04 -8.72 -26.08
C PRO A 125 39.99 -8.35 -25.04
N SER A 126 40.49 -7.99 -23.87
CA SER A 126 39.65 -7.77 -22.70
C SER A 126 38.74 -6.56 -22.91
N LEU A 127 37.61 -6.54 -22.19
CA LEU A 127 36.59 -5.50 -22.30
C LEU A 127 37.15 -4.09 -22.01
N LEU A 128 38.25 -4.02 -21.25
CA LEU A 128 38.97 -2.78 -20.95
C LEU A 128 39.78 -2.24 -22.14
N GLU A 129 40.26 -3.10 -23.06
CA GLU A 129 40.92 -2.65 -24.30
C GLU A 129 39.91 -2.10 -25.31
N LYS A 130 38.73 -2.72 -25.39
CA LYS A 130 37.64 -2.22 -26.26
C LYS A 130 37.07 -0.88 -25.80
N LEU A 131 37.20 -0.55 -24.53
CA LEU A 131 36.68 0.70 -23.96
C LEU A 131 37.61 1.89 -24.19
N ALA A 132 38.92 1.65 -24.33
CA ALA A 132 39.91 2.68 -24.59
C ALA A 132 39.85 3.20 -26.04
N ASP A 133 39.51 2.33 -26.98
CA ASP A 133 39.38 2.64 -28.42
C ASP A 133 38.10 3.42 -28.77
N TRP A 134 37.21 3.63 -27.79
CA TRP A 134 35.94 4.36 -27.97
C TRP A 134 36.04 5.85 -27.58
N PHE A 135 37.15 6.26 -26.98
CA PHE A 135 37.37 7.63 -26.47
C PHE A 135 38.44 8.42 -27.24
N ASP A 136 38.97 7.87 -28.33
CA ASP A 136 39.80 8.55 -29.35
C ASP A 136 39.02 8.68 -30.67
#